data_AF-A0A0B8QRS0-F1
#
_entry.id   AF-A0A0B8QRS0-F1
#
_cell.length_a   1.000
_cell.length_b   1.000
_cell.length_c   1.000
_cell.angle_alpha   90.00
_cell.angle_beta   90.00
_cell.angle_gamma   90.00
#
_symmetry.space_group_name_H-M   'P 1'
#
loop_
_entity.id
_entity.type
_entity.pdbx_description
1 polymer ?
#
loop_
_entity_poly.entity_id
_entity_poly.type
_entity_poly.pdbx_seq_one_letter_code
_entity_poly.pdbx_strand_id
1 'polypeptide(L)'
;MTKFEEEVSNLPVSIITNYGDYWNKAQLLTVFKDWQPQQALPVVPEFVAEWIEILKTKGLKPLKNPETYGETGFTEEKLQNIVFWISEHQEDYLRAWLDGYTVEKPQLFYIELPKVFGLSDSTSDSTFVSKAESGIISEFTKGKVYALKLTEQEIKSIDERYWQFAVPVEDGE
;
A
#
# COMPACT_ATOMS: atom_id res chain seq x y z
N MET A 1 -9.10 2.93 -26.06
CA MET A 1 -10.52 2.90 -25.69
C MET A 1 -10.54 2.90 -24.17
N THR A 2 -11.19 3.87 -23.53
CA THR A 2 -11.25 3.94 -22.05
C THR A 2 -12.12 2.81 -21.50
N LYS A 3 -11.92 2.41 -20.24
CA LYS A 3 -12.78 1.41 -19.57
C LYS A 3 -14.27 1.76 -19.67
N PHE A 4 -14.59 3.06 -19.67
CA PHE A 4 -15.95 3.58 -19.89
C PHE A 4 -16.48 3.29 -21.30
N GLU A 5 -15.69 3.51 -22.35
CA GLU A 5 -16.09 3.24 -23.74
C GLU A 5 -16.35 1.73 -23.98
N GLU A 6 -15.59 0.87 -23.28
CA GLU A 6 -15.74 -0.59 -23.32
C GLU A 6 -16.98 -1.06 -22.51
N GLU A 7 -17.21 -0.50 -21.32
CA GLU A 7 -18.39 -0.76 -20.49
C GLU A 7 -19.68 -0.30 -21.18
N VAL A 8 -19.69 0.88 -21.82
CA VAL A 8 -20.84 1.37 -22.59
C VAL A 8 -21.13 0.50 -23.82
N SER A 9 -20.09 0.01 -24.49
CA SER A 9 -20.25 -0.89 -25.65
C SER A 9 -20.79 -2.28 -25.25
N ASN A 10 -20.50 -2.72 -24.02
CA ASN A 10 -20.94 -4.00 -23.46
C ASN A 10 -22.31 -3.93 -22.73
N LEU A 11 -22.91 -2.73 -22.60
CA LEU A 11 -24.28 -2.62 -22.08
C LEU A 11 -25.26 -3.37 -23.02
N PRO A 12 -26.25 -4.10 -22.48
CA PRO A 12 -27.16 -4.95 -23.25
C PRO A 12 -28.07 -4.21 -24.25
N VAL A 13 -27.93 -2.89 -24.37
CA VAL A 13 -28.74 -2.03 -25.25
C VAL A 13 -28.22 -2.02 -26.71
N SER A 14 -27.19 -2.79 -27.06
CA SER A 14 -26.73 -2.87 -28.46
C SER A 14 -27.24 -4.09 -29.25
N ILE A 15 -27.98 -5.04 -28.64
CA ILE A 15 -28.65 -6.09 -29.43
C ILE A 15 -30.07 -5.63 -29.78
N ILE A 16 -30.17 -4.97 -30.94
CA ILE A 16 -31.44 -4.70 -31.62
C ILE A 16 -32.10 -6.04 -31.92
N THR A 17 -33.08 -6.41 -31.10
CA THR A 17 -34.17 -7.30 -31.50
C THR A 17 -35.46 -6.48 -31.45
N ASN A 18 -36.37 -6.72 -32.40
CA ASN A 18 -37.43 -5.81 -32.87
C ASN A 18 -38.49 -5.29 -31.85
N TYR A 19 -38.25 -5.32 -30.53
CA TYR A 19 -39.22 -4.97 -29.49
C TYR A 19 -38.60 -4.36 -28.22
N GLY A 20 -37.78 -3.30 -28.31
CA GLY A 20 -37.21 -2.64 -27.12
C GLY A 20 -37.25 -1.11 -27.21
N ASP A 21 -37.81 -0.46 -26.18
CA ASP A 21 -37.97 0.99 -26.08
C ASP A 21 -36.65 1.77 -26.28
N TYR A 22 -36.72 2.81 -27.11
CA TYR A 22 -35.62 3.73 -27.38
C TYR A 22 -35.22 4.49 -26.11
N TRP A 23 -34.01 4.28 -25.60
CA TRP A 23 -33.42 5.16 -24.59
C TRP A 23 -32.89 6.42 -25.30
N ASN A 24 -33.66 7.50 -25.25
CA ASN A 24 -33.22 8.77 -25.79
C ASN A 24 -32.15 9.41 -24.90
N LYS A 25 -31.41 10.39 -25.46
CA LYS A 25 -30.29 11.08 -24.80
C LYS A 25 -30.66 11.63 -23.40
N ALA A 26 -31.90 12.05 -23.18
CA ALA A 26 -32.34 12.58 -21.88
C ALA A 26 -32.47 11.48 -20.82
N GLN A 27 -32.87 10.28 -21.21
CA GLN A 27 -32.95 9.14 -20.29
C GLN A 27 -31.56 8.64 -19.91
N LEU A 28 -30.62 8.55 -20.86
CA LEU A 28 -29.23 8.24 -20.55
C LEU A 28 -28.60 9.27 -19.61
N LEU A 29 -28.83 10.57 -19.85
CA LEU A 29 -28.34 11.64 -18.96
C LEU A 29 -28.90 11.55 -17.53
N THR A 30 -30.12 11.03 -17.38
CA THR A 30 -30.77 10.87 -16.07
C THR A 30 -30.18 9.66 -15.34
N VAL A 31 -29.97 8.55 -16.03
CA VAL A 31 -29.40 7.32 -15.46
C VAL A 31 -27.94 7.51 -15.05
N PHE A 32 -27.16 8.23 -15.86
CA PHE A 32 -25.74 8.48 -15.60
C PHE A 32 -25.46 9.82 -14.92
N LYS A 33 -26.48 10.51 -14.42
CA LYS A 33 -26.32 11.85 -13.82
C LYS A 33 -25.27 11.89 -12.71
N ASP A 34 -25.22 10.82 -11.92
CA ASP A 34 -24.34 10.68 -10.77
C ASP A 34 -23.30 9.56 -10.98
N TRP A 35 -23.13 9.09 -12.22
CA TRP A 35 -22.15 8.05 -12.52
C TRP A 35 -20.75 8.64 -12.57
N GLN A 36 -19.88 8.14 -11.69
CA GLN A 36 -18.44 8.37 -11.77
C GLN A 36 -17.75 7.02 -12.02
N PRO A 37 -16.77 6.95 -12.92
CA PRO A 37 -15.99 5.73 -13.08
C PRO A 37 -15.33 5.40 -11.73
N GLN A 38 -15.65 4.23 -11.16
CA GLN A 38 -14.92 3.71 -10.02
C GLN A 38 -13.52 3.31 -10.48
N GLN A 39 -12.63 4.30 -10.49
CA GLN A 39 -11.21 4.05 -10.59
C GLN A 39 -10.73 3.48 -9.26
N ALA A 40 -9.82 2.51 -9.31
CA ALA A 40 -9.18 2.02 -8.11
C ALA A 40 -8.54 3.19 -7.36
N LEU A 41 -8.71 3.21 -6.04
CA LEU A 41 -8.05 4.21 -5.20
C LEU A 41 -6.53 4.06 -5.35
N PRO A 42 -5.78 5.17 -5.38
CA PRO A 42 -4.32 5.11 -5.38
C PRO A 42 -3.82 4.41 -4.11
N VAL A 43 -2.77 3.62 -4.27
CA VAL A 43 -2.01 3.04 -3.18
C VAL A 43 -0.89 4.01 -2.84
N VAL A 44 -0.84 4.50 -1.61
CA VAL A 44 0.17 5.47 -1.17
C VAL A 44 0.99 4.92 -0.01
N PRO A 45 2.29 5.23 0.09
CA PRO A 45 3.10 4.84 1.24
C PRO A 45 2.56 5.44 2.55
N GLU A 46 2.88 4.79 3.67
CA GLU A 46 2.43 5.22 5.00
C GLU A 46 2.83 6.67 5.34
N PHE A 47 4.06 7.07 5.01
CA PHE A 47 4.52 8.44 5.28
C PHE A 47 3.75 9.50 4.46
N VAL A 48 3.22 9.13 3.29
CA VAL A 48 2.38 10.00 2.44
C VAL A 48 0.95 10.04 2.97
N ALA A 49 0.43 8.91 3.45
CA ALA A 49 -0.85 8.85 4.12
C ALA A 49 -0.86 9.75 5.36
N GLU A 50 0.13 9.61 6.25
CA GLU A 50 0.29 10.48 7.42
C GLU A 50 0.35 11.96 7.02
N TRP A 51 1.10 12.28 5.96
CA TRP A 51 1.19 13.63 5.42
C TRP A 51 -0.18 14.19 5.02
N ILE A 52 -0.96 13.43 4.25
CA ILE A 52 -2.31 13.84 3.81
C ILE A 52 -3.23 14.09 5.01
N GLU A 53 -3.19 13.22 6.03
CA GLU A 53 -4.01 13.38 7.23
C GLU A 53 -3.62 14.62 8.05
N ILE A 54 -2.31 14.91 8.18
CA ILE A 54 -1.84 16.13 8.84
C ILE A 54 -2.35 17.37 8.10
N LEU A 55 -2.23 17.39 6.77
CA LEU A 55 -2.71 18.50 5.97
C LEU A 55 -4.21 18.72 6.14
N LYS A 56 -5.02 17.66 6.10
CA LYS A 56 -6.48 17.73 6.31
C LYS A 56 -6.81 18.22 7.71
N THR A 57 -6.17 17.67 8.74
CA THR A 57 -6.40 18.03 10.14
C THR A 57 -6.05 19.49 10.42
N LYS A 58 -4.98 20.00 9.81
CA LYS A 58 -4.50 21.38 10.01
C LYS A 58 -5.08 22.38 9.00
N GLY A 59 -5.94 21.95 8.07
CA GLY A 59 -6.52 22.81 7.04
C GLY A 59 -5.49 23.36 6.04
N LEU A 60 -4.37 22.66 5.87
CA LEU A 60 -3.29 23.04 4.97
C LEU A 60 -3.60 22.61 3.52
N LYS A 61 -2.83 23.12 2.55
CA LYS A 61 -3.10 22.94 1.12
C LYS A 61 -2.16 21.88 0.54
N PRO A 62 -2.66 20.94 -0.28
CA PRO A 62 -1.86 19.81 -0.77
C PRO A 62 -0.76 20.19 -1.76
N LEU A 63 -0.88 21.36 -2.40
CA LEU A 63 0.03 21.81 -3.48
C LEU A 63 1.21 22.65 -3.00
N LYS A 64 1.28 23.00 -1.70
CA LYS A 64 2.46 23.71 -1.18
C LYS A 64 3.60 22.71 -0.98
N ASN A 65 4.84 23.17 -1.22
CA ASN A 65 6.03 22.35 -0.98
C ASN A 65 5.99 21.84 0.49
N PRO A 66 6.01 20.51 0.71
CA PRO A 66 6.07 19.91 2.04
C PRO A 66 7.10 20.55 2.99
N GLU A 67 8.30 20.89 2.50
CA GLU A 67 9.38 21.51 3.28
C GLU A 67 9.01 22.88 3.85
N THR A 68 7.99 23.54 3.29
CA THR A 68 7.52 24.85 3.79
C THR A 68 6.61 24.73 5.01
N TYR A 69 6.23 23.51 5.41
CA TYR A 69 5.34 23.24 6.52
C TYR A 69 6.09 22.75 7.77
N GLY A 70 6.80 23.67 8.43
CA GLY A 70 7.48 23.41 9.71
C GLY A 70 6.53 23.06 10.86
N GLU A 71 5.22 23.31 10.69
CA GLU A 71 4.19 22.96 11.68
C GLU A 71 3.81 21.48 11.64
N THR A 72 4.28 20.68 10.69
CA THR A 72 3.84 19.28 10.52
C THR A 72 4.41 18.33 11.58
N GLY A 73 5.55 18.69 12.19
CA GLY A 73 6.25 17.83 13.15
C GLY A 73 7.11 16.73 12.51
N PHE A 74 7.24 16.75 11.18
CA PHE A 74 8.14 15.84 10.45
C PHE A 74 9.59 16.33 10.48
N THR A 75 10.51 15.37 10.42
CA THR A 75 11.93 15.64 10.22
C THR A 75 12.17 16.12 8.79
N GLU A 76 13.25 16.87 8.58
CA GLU A 76 13.68 17.34 7.27
C GLU A 76 13.80 16.18 6.26
N GLU A 77 14.39 15.05 6.69
CA GLU A 77 14.50 13.83 5.89
C GLU A 77 13.14 13.28 5.46
N LYS A 78 12.16 13.22 6.39
CA LYS A 78 10.82 12.72 6.08
C LYS A 78 10.11 13.67 5.10
N LEU A 79 10.30 14.98 5.24
CA LEU A 79 9.77 15.97 4.30
C LEU A 79 10.38 15.81 2.90
N GLN A 80 11.69 15.61 2.80
CA GLN A 80 12.36 15.36 1.52
C GLN A 80 11.86 14.07 0.85
N ASN A 81 11.65 13.00 1.63
CA ASN A 81 11.07 11.75 1.11
C ASN A 81 9.65 11.96 0.58
N ILE A 82 8.84 12.79 1.25
CA ILE A 82 7.50 13.17 0.77
C ILE A 82 7.60 13.95 -0.55
N VAL A 83 8.49 14.95 -0.64
CA VAL A 83 8.70 15.72 -1.87
C VAL A 83 9.10 14.82 -3.03
N PHE A 84 10.08 13.94 -2.80
CA PHE A 84 10.59 13.02 -3.82
C PHE A 84 9.50 12.03 -4.29
N TRP A 85 8.72 11.48 -3.36
CA TRP A 85 7.62 10.60 -3.75
C TRP A 85 6.56 11.35 -4.56
N ILE A 86 6.14 12.53 -4.11
CA ILE A 86 5.14 13.34 -4.83
C ILE A 86 5.63 13.71 -6.22
N SER A 87 6.93 14.00 -6.42
CA SER A 87 7.45 14.37 -7.74
C SER A 87 7.29 13.26 -8.78
N GLU A 88 7.40 11.99 -8.36
CA GLU A 88 7.24 10.81 -9.21
C GLU A 88 5.76 10.35 -9.29
N HIS A 89 4.94 10.68 -8.30
CA HIS A 89 3.55 10.19 -8.13
C HIS A 89 2.50 11.31 -8.06
N GLN A 90 2.66 12.36 -8.87
CA GLN A 90 1.83 13.59 -8.78
C GLN A 90 0.32 13.31 -8.96
N GLU A 91 -0.04 12.46 -9.92
CA GLU A 91 -1.44 12.10 -10.18
C GLU A 91 -2.02 11.29 -9.02
N ASP A 92 -1.31 10.24 -8.57
CA ASP A 92 -1.74 9.40 -7.45
C ASP A 92 -1.88 10.22 -6.16
N TYR A 93 -0.97 11.15 -5.90
CA TYR A 93 -1.05 12.06 -4.76
C TYR A 93 -2.31 12.94 -4.80
N LEU A 94 -2.62 13.54 -5.95
CA LEU A 94 -3.81 14.39 -6.09
C LEU A 94 -5.10 13.58 -6.01
N ARG A 95 -5.11 12.38 -6.59
CA ARG A 95 -6.23 11.44 -6.46
C ARG A 95 -6.40 10.97 -5.02
N ALA A 96 -5.30 10.68 -4.32
CA ALA A 96 -5.34 10.32 -2.90
C ALA A 96 -5.96 11.44 -2.05
N TRP A 97 -5.64 12.68 -2.38
CA TRP A 97 -6.22 13.85 -1.74
C TRP A 97 -7.73 14.00 -1.99
N LEU A 98 -8.17 13.85 -3.24
CA LEU A 98 -9.55 14.12 -3.69
C LEU A 98 -10.51 12.93 -3.48
N ASP A 99 -10.09 11.75 -3.93
CA ASP A 99 -10.93 10.55 -4.04
C ASP A 99 -10.74 9.62 -2.83
N GLY A 100 -9.67 9.83 -2.05
CA GLY A 100 -9.22 8.92 -1.00
C GLY A 100 -8.12 7.96 -1.49
N TYR A 101 -7.59 7.15 -0.58
CA TYR A 101 -6.45 6.27 -0.86
C TYR A 101 -6.50 4.99 -0.02
N THR A 102 -5.72 4.00 -0.44
CA THR A 102 -5.34 2.86 0.39
C THR A 102 -3.86 2.99 0.76
N VAL A 103 -3.49 2.63 1.99
CA VAL A 103 -2.09 2.64 2.40
C VAL A 103 -1.40 1.38 1.88
N GLU A 104 -0.22 1.54 1.30
CA GLU A 104 0.66 0.44 0.92
C GLU A 104 0.93 -0.42 2.15
N LYS A 105 0.58 -1.71 2.07
CA LYS A 105 0.96 -2.68 3.09
C LYS A 105 2.37 -3.14 2.73
N PRO A 106 3.40 -2.86 3.57
CA PRO A 106 4.74 -3.31 3.26
C PRO A 106 4.78 -4.83 3.17
N GLN A 107 5.52 -5.36 2.20
CA GLN A 107 5.81 -6.79 2.16
C GLN A 107 6.54 -7.16 3.45
N LEU A 108 5.97 -8.13 4.16
CA LEU A 108 6.56 -8.66 5.38
C LEU A 108 7.39 -9.90 5.07
N PHE A 109 8.38 -10.15 5.91
CA PHE A 109 9.33 -11.24 5.78
C PHE A 109 9.55 -11.93 7.12
N TYR A 110 9.92 -13.21 7.04
CA TYR A 110 10.55 -13.96 8.12
C TYR A 110 12.06 -14.01 7.88
N ILE A 111 12.88 -14.00 8.93
CA ILE A 111 14.31 -14.30 8.80
C ILE A 111 14.50 -15.79 9.10
N GLU A 112 14.81 -16.58 8.07
CA GLU A 112 15.02 -18.02 8.18
C GLU A 112 16.50 -18.37 7.97
N LEU A 113 17.20 -18.62 9.06
CA LEU A 113 18.60 -19.01 9.03
C LEU A 113 18.74 -20.52 8.74
N PRO A 114 19.80 -20.91 8.01
CA PRO A 114 20.10 -22.31 7.79
C PRO A 114 20.34 -23.02 9.12
N LYS A 115 20.03 -24.32 9.14
CA LYS A 115 20.21 -25.17 10.31
C LYS A 115 21.63 -25.10 10.85
N VAL A 116 21.78 -24.60 12.07
CA VAL A 116 23.04 -24.63 12.81
C VAL A 116 23.10 -25.93 13.63
N PHE A 117 24.07 -26.78 13.34
CA PHE A 117 24.34 -27.99 14.12
C PHE A 117 24.71 -27.61 15.56
N GLY A 118 23.93 -28.07 16.55
CA GLY A 118 24.17 -27.84 17.98
C GLY A 118 23.21 -26.86 18.68
N LEU A 119 22.38 -26.12 17.93
CA LEU A 119 21.33 -25.25 18.47
C LEU A 119 19.90 -25.72 18.09
N SER A 120 19.79 -26.62 17.13
CA SER A 120 18.51 -27.14 16.65
C SER A 120 18.11 -28.43 17.37
N ASP A 121 16.93 -28.41 17.99
CA ASP A 121 16.24 -29.63 18.34
C ASP A 121 15.94 -30.42 17.05
N SER A 122 15.92 -31.75 17.16
CA SER A 122 15.86 -32.68 16.01
C SER A 122 14.63 -32.50 15.10
N THR A 123 13.70 -31.63 15.48
CA THR A 123 12.39 -31.42 14.87
C THR A 123 12.28 -30.15 14.01
N SER A 124 13.28 -29.25 13.98
CA SER A 124 13.25 -28.07 13.12
C SER A 124 14.33 -28.11 12.04
N ASP A 125 13.96 -27.71 10.83
CA ASP A 125 14.87 -27.64 9.69
C ASP A 125 15.54 -26.26 9.56
N SER A 126 15.09 -25.28 10.36
CA SER A 126 15.61 -23.91 10.35
C SER A 126 15.56 -23.25 11.74
N THR A 127 16.31 -22.17 11.86
CA THR A 127 16.31 -21.25 13.01
C THR A 127 15.72 -19.92 12.56
N PHE A 128 14.71 -19.44 13.26
CA PHE A 128 14.07 -18.15 12.96
C PHE A 128 14.65 -17.05 13.84
N VAL A 129 14.81 -15.86 13.26
CA VAL A 129 15.18 -14.65 13.99
C VAL A 129 13.97 -13.73 14.05
N SER A 130 13.73 -13.14 15.22
CA SER A 130 12.67 -12.15 15.44
C SER A 130 13.15 -11.03 16.33
N LYS A 131 12.59 -9.83 16.15
CA LYS A 131 12.84 -8.65 16.98
C LYS A 131 11.55 -8.24 17.67
N ALA A 132 11.53 -8.31 18.99
CA ALA A 132 10.40 -7.82 19.78
C ALA A 132 10.34 -6.29 19.77
N GLU A 133 9.18 -5.70 20.07
CA GLU A 133 9.01 -4.25 20.22
C GLU A 133 9.97 -3.64 21.26
N SER A 134 10.38 -4.44 22.27
CA SER A 134 11.39 -4.05 23.26
C SER A 134 12.82 -3.93 22.70
N GLY A 135 13.03 -4.24 21.41
CA GLY A 135 14.33 -4.28 20.74
C GLY A 135 15.11 -5.57 20.95
N ILE A 136 14.59 -6.52 21.74
CA ILE A 136 15.24 -7.81 21.97
C ILE A 136 15.17 -8.65 20.70
N ILE A 137 16.34 -9.10 20.22
CA ILE A 137 16.49 -10.05 19.12
C ILE A 137 16.52 -11.46 19.73
N SER A 138 15.72 -12.36 19.18
CA SER A 138 15.62 -13.75 19.63
C SER A 138 15.79 -14.70 18.46
N GLU A 139 16.53 -15.78 18.70
CA GLU A 139 16.71 -16.88 17.77
C GLU A 139 16.05 -18.13 18.35
N PHE A 140 15.23 -18.82 17.56
CA PHE A 140 14.52 -20.00 18.05
C PHE A 140 14.14 -20.97 16.92
N THR A 141 13.82 -22.20 17.33
CA THR A 141 13.60 -23.35 16.44
C THR A 141 12.17 -23.90 16.49
N LYS A 142 11.27 -23.23 17.22
CA LYS A 142 9.87 -23.65 17.41
C LYS A 142 8.99 -23.56 16.15
N GLY A 143 9.58 -23.22 15.00
CA GLY A 143 8.89 -23.11 13.72
C GLY A 143 8.35 -21.71 13.42
N LYS A 144 8.00 -21.52 12.14
CA LYS A 144 7.59 -20.24 11.54
C LYS A 144 6.40 -19.57 12.23
N VAL A 145 5.49 -20.34 12.84
CA VAL A 145 4.29 -19.81 13.53
C VAL A 145 4.59 -18.93 14.75
N TYR A 146 5.81 -19.03 15.31
CA TYR A 146 6.26 -18.17 16.41
C TYR A 146 7.11 -16.98 15.95
N ALA A 147 7.41 -16.90 14.65
CA ALA A 147 8.21 -15.83 14.10
C ALA A 147 7.41 -14.56 13.90
N LEU A 148 8.03 -13.45 14.32
CA LEU A 148 7.51 -12.12 14.05
C LEU A 148 7.75 -11.80 12.58
N LYS A 149 6.72 -11.23 11.96
CA LYS A 149 6.77 -10.70 10.60
C LYS A 149 7.46 -9.34 10.65
N LEU A 150 8.48 -9.14 9.81
CA LEU A 150 9.31 -7.94 9.80
C LEU A 150 9.29 -7.28 8.42
N THR A 151 9.36 -5.95 8.39
CA THR A 151 9.62 -5.19 7.16
C THR A 151 11.10 -5.27 6.75
N GLU A 152 11.42 -4.96 5.49
CA GLU A 152 12.81 -4.87 5.03
C GLU A 152 13.65 -3.90 5.89
N GLN A 153 13.07 -2.75 6.25
CA GLN A 153 13.75 -1.76 7.09
C GLN A 153 14.05 -2.30 8.49
N GLU A 154 13.11 -3.02 9.11
CA GLU A 154 13.34 -3.64 10.41
C GLU A 154 14.43 -4.70 10.34
N ILE A 155 14.45 -5.54 9.31
CA ILE A 155 15.52 -6.54 9.10
C ILE A 155 16.88 -5.84 8.97
N LYS A 156 16.98 -4.82 8.11
CA LYS A 156 18.22 -4.05 7.93
C LYS A 156 18.64 -3.29 9.20
N SER A 157 17.68 -2.88 10.02
CA SER A 157 17.96 -2.25 11.33
C SER A 157 18.52 -3.21 12.36
N ILE A 158 18.23 -4.51 12.23
CA ILE A 158 18.86 -5.56 13.04
C ILE A 158 20.30 -5.73 12.55
N ASP A 159 20.43 -6.15 11.29
CA ASP A 159 21.69 -6.29 10.56
C ASP A 159 21.37 -6.52 9.08
N GLU A 160 22.01 -5.77 8.17
CA GLU A 160 21.79 -5.91 6.72
C GLU A 160 22.09 -7.32 6.20
N ARG A 161 22.97 -8.08 6.87
CA ARG A 161 23.29 -9.46 6.50
C ARG A 161 22.11 -10.41 6.65
N TYR A 162 21.10 -10.07 7.45
CA TYR A 162 19.91 -10.90 7.57
C TYR A 162 19.00 -10.84 6.33
N TRP A 163 19.16 -9.83 5.49
CA TRP A 163 18.34 -9.67 4.29
C TRP A 163 18.45 -10.85 3.31
N GLN A 164 19.62 -11.48 3.21
CA GLN A 164 19.80 -12.66 2.35
C GLN A 164 19.00 -13.89 2.81
N PHE A 165 18.49 -13.88 4.04
CA PHE A 165 17.69 -14.94 4.66
C PHE A 165 16.21 -14.54 4.81
N ALA A 166 15.81 -13.41 4.22
CA ALA A 166 14.44 -12.93 4.26
C ALA A 166 13.54 -13.78 3.35
N VAL A 167 12.51 -14.40 3.93
CA VAL A 167 11.50 -15.20 3.23
C VAL A 167 10.19 -14.41 3.25
N PRO A 168 9.60 -14.07 2.08
CA PRO A 168 8.37 -13.28 2.05
C PRO A 168 7.22 -14.04 2.71
N VAL A 169 6.39 -13.31 3.45
CA VAL A 169 5.13 -13.81 4.02
C VAL A 169 4.10 -13.82 2.89
N GLU A 170 3.40 -14.95 2.70
CA GLU A 170 2.32 -15.05 1.72
C GLU A 170 1.04 -14.37 2.23
N ASP A 171 0.31 -13.72 1.32
CA ASP A 171 -0.97 -13.09 1.63
C ASP A 171 -2.00 -14.14 2.08
N GLY A 172 -2.34 -14.14 3.36
CA GLY A 172 -3.34 -15.05 3.95
C GLY A 172 -2.81 -15.97 5.07
N GLU A 173 -1.52 -15.85 5.42
CA GLU A 173 -0.88 -16.59 6.52
C GLU A 173 -1.01 -15.92 7.90
#